data_AF-W1YNZ6-F1
#
_entry.id   AF-W1YNZ6-F1
#
_cell.length_a   1.000
_cell.length_b   1.000
_cell.length_c   1.000
_cell.angle_alpha   90.00
_cell.angle_beta   90.00
_cell.angle_gamma   90.00
#
_symmetry.space_group_name_H-M   'P 1'
#
loop_
_entity.id
_entity.type
_entity.pdbx_description
1 polymer ?
#
loop_
_entity_poly.entity_id
_entity_poly.type
_entity_poly.pdbx_seq_one_letter_code
_entity_poly.pdbx_strand_id
1 'polypeptide(L)'
;PKAPAKVLEADGWLHTGDTGYRDEEGFFYFVDRRCNMIKRGGENVSCVELENIIATHPKIQDIVVVGIKDSIRDEAIKAFVVLNEGETLSEEEFFRFCEQNMAKFKVPSYLEIRKDLPRNCTGKIIRK
;
A
#
# COMPACT_ATOMS: atom_id res chain seq x y z
N PRO A 1 -2.54 -3.76 -28.38
CA PRO A 1 -3.93 -3.65 -27.85
C PRO A 1 -4.55 -5.05 -27.60
N LYS A 2 -4.41 -5.57 -26.36
CA LYS A 2 -4.97 -6.86 -25.88
C LYS A 2 -5.81 -6.69 -24.59
N ALA A 3 -6.16 -5.46 -24.25
CA ALA A 3 -6.74 -5.11 -22.95
C ALA A 3 -8.16 -5.66 -22.66
N PRO A 4 -9.13 -5.72 -23.61
CA PRO A 4 -10.53 -5.96 -23.24
C PRO A 4 -10.83 -7.41 -22.81
N ALA A 5 -10.09 -8.39 -23.35
CA ALA A 5 -10.35 -9.81 -23.08
C ALA A 5 -9.90 -10.29 -21.68
N LYS A 6 -9.17 -9.47 -20.92
CA LYS A 6 -8.66 -9.82 -19.58
C LYS A 6 -9.53 -9.33 -18.42
N VAL A 7 -10.53 -8.50 -18.71
CA VAL A 7 -11.31 -7.78 -17.70
C VAL A 7 -12.79 -8.16 -17.74
N LEU A 8 -13.25 -8.77 -18.83
CA LEU A 8 -14.62 -9.24 -19.02
C LEU A 8 -14.66 -10.76 -18.95
N GLU A 9 -15.55 -11.29 -18.10
CA GLU A 9 -15.90 -12.70 -18.08
C GLU A 9 -16.79 -13.07 -19.28
N ALA A 10 -16.91 -14.38 -19.55
CA ALA A 10 -17.66 -14.89 -20.71
C ALA A 10 -19.17 -14.59 -20.63
N ASP A 11 -19.68 -14.32 -19.43
CA ASP A 11 -21.07 -13.96 -19.14
C ASP A 11 -21.30 -12.44 -19.05
N GLY A 12 -20.25 -11.62 -19.29
CA GLY A 12 -20.32 -10.16 -19.34
C GLY A 12 -19.96 -9.43 -18.04
N TRP A 13 -19.54 -10.14 -16.99
CA TRP A 13 -19.08 -9.48 -15.76
C TRP A 13 -17.76 -8.74 -15.96
N LEU A 14 -17.69 -7.49 -15.46
CA LEU A 14 -16.49 -6.66 -15.50
C LEU A 14 -15.72 -6.75 -14.17
N HIS A 15 -14.47 -7.19 -14.24
CA HIS A 15 -13.54 -7.10 -13.12
C HIS A 15 -13.04 -5.65 -12.95
N THR A 16 -13.65 -4.90 -12.04
CA THR A 16 -13.24 -3.51 -11.71
C THR A 16 -11.81 -3.42 -11.19
N GLY A 17 -11.30 -4.53 -10.65
CA GLY A 17 -10.02 -4.60 -9.95
C GLY A 17 -10.10 -4.05 -8.52
N ASP A 18 -11.31 -3.74 -8.04
CA ASP A 18 -11.56 -3.27 -6.69
C ASP A 18 -11.99 -4.44 -5.80
N THR A 19 -11.44 -4.50 -4.59
CA THR A 19 -11.80 -5.43 -3.53
C THR A 19 -12.76 -4.72 -2.60
N GLY A 20 -13.86 -5.38 -2.26
CA GLY A 20 -14.84 -4.86 -1.33
C GLY A 20 -15.67 -5.99 -0.73
N TYR A 21 -16.46 -5.66 0.28
CA TYR A 21 -17.46 -6.57 0.83
C TYR A 21 -18.83 -5.91 0.83
N ARG A 22 -19.88 -6.74 0.88
CA ARG A 22 -21.26 -6.31 1.01
C ARG A 22 -21.73 -6.67 2.41
N ASP A 23 -22.37 -5.74 3.10
CA ASP A 23 -22.98 -6.02 4.41
C ASP A 23 -24.38 -6.67 4.27
N GLU A 24 -25.01 -6.95 5.41
CA GLU A 24 -26.35 -7.54 5.46
C GLU A 24 -27.45 -6.59 4.95
N GLU A 25 -27.21 -5.27 5.03
CA GLU A 25 -28.17 -4.23 4.60
C GLU A 25 -28.08 -3.92 3.09
N GLY A 26 -27.05 -4.44 2.41
CA GLY A 26 -26.87 -4.29 0.96
C GLY A 26 -25.90 -3.19 0.54
N PHE A 27 -25.21 -2.55 1.47
CA PHE A 27 -24.16 -1.58 1.18
C PHE A 27 -22.86 -2.27 0.80
N PHE A 28 -22.17 -1.69 -0.18
CA PHE A 28 -20.84 -2.12 -0.61
C PHE A 28 -19.78 -1.23 0.01
N TYR A 29 -18.78 -1.86 0.63
CA TYR A 29 -17.64 -1.20 1.24
C TYR A 29 -16.39 -1.45 0.41
N PHE A 30 -15.76 -0.36 -0.01
CA PHE A 30 -14.47 -0.42 -0.72
C PHE A 30 -13.36 -0.71 0.29
N VAL A 31 -12.58 -1.76 0.02
CA VAL A 31 -11.42 -2.14 0.85
C VAL A 31 -10.15 -1.60 0.23
N ASP A 32 -9.83 -2.03 -1.00
CA ASP A 32 -8.62 -1.59 -1.72
C ASP A 32 -8.68 -2.03 -3.19
N ARG A 33 -7.77 -1.57 -4.03
CA ARG A 33 -7.58 -2.14 -5.37
C ARG A 33 -6.69 -3.37 -5.30
N ARG A 34 -6.98 -4.40 -6.10
CA ARG A 34 -6.18 -5.63 -6.19
C ARG A 34 -4.70 -5.37 -6.52
N CYS A 35 -4.38 -4.26 -7.20
CA CYS A 35 -3.00 -3.86 -7.49
C CYS A 35 -2.22 -3.31 -6.27
N ASN A 36 -2.91 -2.97 -5.18
CA ASN A 36 -2.32 -2.41 -3.96
C ASN A 36 -2.17 -3.48 -2.85
N MET A 37 -2.27 -4.76 -3.20
CA MET A 37 -2.12 -5.87 -2.26
C MET A 37 -0.72 -6.47 -2.39
N ILE A 38 0.01 -6.55 -1.28
CA ILE A 38 1.31 -7.20 -1.17
C ILE A 38 1.12 -8.63 -0.69
N LYS A 39 1.76 -9.59 -1.35
CA LYS A 39 1.79 -11.01 -0.96
C LYS A 39 3.09 -11.31 -0.25
N ARG A 40 3.05 -11.36 1.08
CA ARG A 40 4.24 -11.59 1.90
C ARG A 40 4.11 -12.93 2.64
N GLY A 41 4.86 -13.92 2.18
CA GLY A 41 4.98 -15.21 2.87
C GLY A 41 3.64 -15.94 3.07
N GLY A 42 2.74 -15.85 2.08
CA GLY A 42 1.40 -16.45 2.13
C GLY A 42 0.30 -15.52 2.66
N GLU A 43 0.65 -14.36 3.24
CA GLU A 43 -0.32 -13.38 3.75
C GLU A 43 -0.59 -12.27 2.73
N ASN A 44 -1.84 -11.79 2.68
CA ASN A 44 -2.23 -10.62 1.90
C ASN A 44 -2.19 -9.37 2.79
N VAL A 45 -1.39 -8.38 2.41
CA VAL A 45 -1.20 -7.14 3.16
C VAL A 45 -1.63 -5.95 2.30
N SER A 46 -2.60 -5.16 2.77
CA SER A 46 -3.05 -3.95 2.06
C SER A 46 -2.02 -2.84 2.22
N CYS A 47 -1.57 -2.26 1.11
CA CYS A 47 -0.72 -1.07 1.15
C CYS A 47 -1.45 0.12 1.80
N VAL A 48 -2.74 0.29 1.52
CA VAL A 48 -3.53 1.41 2.04
C VAL A 48 -3.68 1.33 3.56
N GLU A 49 -3.88 0.14 4.11
CA GLU A 49 -3.90 -0.05 5.57
C GLU A 49 -2.58 0.40 6.20
N LEU A 50 -1.46 -0.06 5.65
CA LEU A 50 -0.12 0.30 6.14
C LEU A 50 0.14 1.80 6.04
N GLU A 51 -0.19 2.40 4.89
CA GLU A 51 -0.04 3.82 4.65
C GLU A 51 -0.87 4.65 5.62
N ASN A 52 -2.12 4.27 5.87
CA ASN A 52 -2.98 4.96 6.83
C ASN A 52 -2.39 4.93 8.25
N ILE A 53 -1.83 3.79 8.68
CA ILE A 53 -1.16 3.68 9.98
C ILE A 53 0.09 4.55 10.02
N ILE A 54 0.96 4.44 9.01
CA ILE A 54 2.24 5.16 8.95
C ILE A 54 2.03 6.67 8.83
N ALA A 55 1.00 7.10 8.08
CA ALA A 55 0.63 8.50 7.92
C ALA A 55 0.20 9.17 9.24
N THR A 56 -0.15 8.40 10.28
CA THR A 56 -0.43 8.98 11.61
C THR A 56 0.83 9.45 12.35
N HIS A 57 2.03 9.13 11.85
CA HIS A 57 3.28 9.59 12.46
C HIS A 57 3.45 11.10 12.26
N PRO A 58 3.69 11.90 13.32
CA PRO A 58 3.64 13.37 13.27
C PRO A 58 4.69 14.01 12.35
N LYS A 59 5.80 13.31 12.10
CA LYS A 59 6.88 13.78 11.21
C LYS A 59 6.66 13.48 9.72
N ILE A 60 5.68 12.64 9.38
CA ILE A 60 5.46 12.16 8.02
C ILE A 60 4.45 13.07 7.32
N GLN A 61 4.86 13.63 6.18
CA GLN A 61 4.00 14.42 5.32
C GLN A 61 3.26 13.53 4.31
N ASP A 62 3.97 12.57 3.73
CA ASP A 62 3.41 11.66 2.73
C ASP A 62 4.08 10.28 2.79
N ILE A 63 3.35 9.26 2.36
CA ILE A 63 3.80 7.86 2.41
C ILE A 63 3.23 7.07 1.25
N VAL A 64 4.08 6.21 0.69
CA VAL A 64 3.64 5.15 -0.21
C VAL A 64 4.33 3.84 0.11
N VAL A 65 3.55 2.77 0.14
CA VAL A 65 4.01 1.41 0.39
C VAL A 65 3.85 0.59 -0.88
N VAL A 66 4.89 -0.18 -1.20
CA VAL A 66 4.91 -1.09 -2.34
C VAL A 66 5.50 -2.44 -1.96
N GLY A 67 5.05 -3.48 -2.65
CA GLY A 67 5.69 -4.79 -2.64
C GLY A 67 6.91 -4.78 -3.58
N ILE A 68 8.06 -5.23 -3.09
CA ILE A 68 9.24 -5.50 -3.91
C ILE A 68 9.54 -6.99 -3.87
N LYS A 69 10.14 -7.53 -4.93
CA LYS A 69 10.49 -8.95 -5.00
C LYS A 69 11.43 -9.35 -3.85
N ASP A 70 11.04 -10.39 -3.11
CA ASP A 70 11.82 -10.98 -2.02
C ASP A 70 12.03 -12.47 -2.32
N SER A 71 13.26 -12.97 -2.15
CA SER A 71 13.61 -14.36 -2.49
C SER A 71 13.06 -15.39 -1.50
N ILE A 72 12.62 -14.96 -0.32
CA ILE A 72 12.17 -15.80 0.79
C ILE A 72 10.66 -15.68 0.98
N ARG A 73 10.11 -14.47 0.86
CA ARG A 73 8.71 -14.14 1.22
C ARG A 73 7.83 -13.78 0.03
N ASP A 74 8.22 -14.11 -1.19
CA ASP A 74 7.63 -13.63 -2.45
C ASP A 74 7.78 -12.10 -2.62
N GLU A 75 7.18 -11.32 -1.72
CA GLU A 75 7.31 -9.87 -1.67
C GLU A 75 7.73 -9.37 -0.27
N ALA A 76 8.61 -8.38 -0.27
CA ALA A 76 8.94 -7.56 0.90
C ALA A 76 8.20 -6.22 0.81
N ILE A 77 7.82 -5.70 1.96
CA ILE A 77 7.14 -4.41 2.07
C ILE A 77 8.22 -3.32 2.11
N LYS A 78 8.17 -2.36 1.17
CA LYS A 78 9.02 -1.18 1.16
C LYS A 78 8.17 0.08 1.32
N ALA A 79 8.55 0.92 2.28
CA ALA A 79 7.92 2.20 2.55
C ALA A 79 8.78 3.34 2.01
N PHE A 80 8.17 4.25 1.25
CA PHE A 80 8.76 5.52 0.83
C PHE A 80 8.07 6.66 1.55
N VAL A 81 8.83 7.40 2.34
CA VAL A 81 8.32 8.45 3.23
C VAL A 81 8.83 9.82 2.77
N VAL A 82 7.95 10.82 2.79
CA VAL A 82 8.31 12.24 2.73
C VAL A 82 8.03 12.83 4.10
N LEU A 83 9.01 13.54 4.65
CA LEU A 83 8.89 14.18 5.96
C LEU A 83 8.37 15.61 5.83
N ASN A 84 7.76 16.10 6.90
CA ASN A 84 7.43 17.53 7.01
C ASN A 84 8.73 18.37 6.94
N GLU A 85 8.62 19.62 6.49
CA GLU A 85 9.77 20.50 6.36
C GLU A 85 10.52 20.68 7.69
N GLY A 86 11.83 20.46 7.68
CA GLY A 86 12.69 20.59 8.86
C GLY A 86 12.69 19.38 9.80
N GLU A 87 11.83 18.39 9.58
CA GLU A 87 11.81 17.17 10.38
C GLU A 87 12.90 16.17 9.97
N THR A 88 13.33 15.37 10.94
CA THR A 88 14.21 14.21 10.70
C THR A 88 13.64 12.97 11.37
N LEU A 89 13.76 11.84 10.68
CA LEU A 89 13.26 10.54 11.12
C LEU A 89 14.37 9.51 10.94
N SER A 90 14.77 8.83 12.02
CA SER A 90 15.71 7.72 11.91
C SER A 90 14.99 6.42 11.53
N GLU A 91 15.72 5.49 10.92
CA GLU A 91 15.18 4.15 10.63
C GLU A 91 14.69 3.45 11.91
N GLU A 92 15.44 3.55 13.00
CA GLU A 92 15.06 2.98 14.30
C GLU A 92 13.76 3.56 14.84
N GLU A 93 13.57 4.89 14.73
CA GLU A 93 12.34 5.56 15.16
C GLU A 93 11.14 5.08 14.33
N PHE A 94 11.32 5.00 13.00
CA PHE A 94 10.31 4.53 12.07
C PHE A 94 9.89 3.07 12.33
N PHE A 95 10.86 2.16 12.43
CA PHE A 95 10.56 0.74 12.63
C PHE A 95 9.96 0.48 14.00
N ARG A 96 10.42 1.16 15.05
CA ARG A 96 9.81 1.10 16.39
C ARG A 96 8.36 1.56 16.35
N PHE A 97 8.06 2.66 15.66
CA PHE A 97 6.69 3.12 15.48
C PHE A 97 5.84 2.07 14.77
N CYS A 98 6.35 1.47 13.69
CA CYS A 98 5.62 0.43 12.96
C CYS A 98 5.33 -0.77 13.86
N GLU A 99 6.34 -1.31 14.55
CA GLU A 99 6.20 -2.46 15.43
C GLU A 99 5.19 -2.26 16.58
N GLN A 100 5.00 -1.02 17.03
CA GLN A 100 4.02 -0.69 18.07
C GLN A 100 2.58 -0.59 17.53
N ASN A 101 2.41 -0.26 16.25
CA ASN A 101 1.10 0.07 15.67
C ASN A 101 0.58 -0.97 14.67
N MET A 102 1.36 -1.98 14.30
CA MET A 102 0.92 -3.05 13.40
C MET A 102 1.53 -4.41 13.75
N ALA A 103 0.92 -5.49 13.26
CA ALA A 103 1.43 -6.84 13.44
C ALA A 103 2.81 -7.03 12.78
N LYS A 104 3.66 -7.89 13.34
CA LYS A 104 5.06 -8.09 12.89
C LYS A 104 5.22 -8.40 11.40
N PHE A 105 4.28 -9.16 10.81
CA PHE A 105 4.32 -9.49 9.38
C PHE A 105 3.87 -8.34 8.47
N LYS A 106 3.29 -7.27 9.02
CA LYS A 106 2.90 -6.05 8.31
C LYS A 106 4.01 -4.99 8.33
N VAL A 107 4.93 -5.09 9.29
CA VAL A 107 6.06 -4.15 9.42
C VAL A 107 6.89 -4.13 8.12
N PRO A 108 7.14 -2.94 7.53
CA PRO A 108 8.01 -2.79 6.38
C PRO A 108 9.38 -3.42 6.58
N SER A 109 9.94 -4.03 5.54
CA SER A 109 11.32 -4.52 5.54
C SER A 109 12.33 -3.42 5.21
N TYR A 110 11.88 -2.36 4.51
CA TYR A 110 12.73 -1.30 4.00
C TYR A 110 12.05 0.06 4.16
N LEU A 111 12.83 1.07 4.54
CA LEU A 111 12.46 2.47 4.57
C LEU A 111 13.31 3.23 3.54
N GLU A 112 12.69 4.14 2.80
CA GLU A 112 13.41 5.11 1.97
C GLU A 112 12.79 6.49 2.14
N ILE A 113 13.57 7.43 2.67
CA ILE A 113 13.15 8.82 2.84
C ILE A 113 13.44 9.59 1.55
N ARG A 114 12.41 10.24 1.00
CA ARG A 114 12.49 11.05 -0.22
C ARG A 114 12.08 12.49 0.05
N LYS A 115 12.53 13.38 -0.84
CA LYS A 115 12.09 14.79 -0.83
C LYS A 115 10.68 14.97 -1.41
N ASP A 116 10.29 14.11 -2.35
CA ASP A 116 8.98 14.12 -2.98
C ASP A 116 8.66 12.73 -3.58
N LEU A 117 7.38 12.48 -3.83
CA LEU A 117 6.86 11.27 -4.48
C LEU A 117 6.30 11.60 -5.86
N PRO A 118 6.55 10.77 -6.89
CA PRO A 118 6.05 11.03 -8.23
C PRO A 118 4.53 11.00 -8.25
N ARG A 119 3.91 12.09 -8.72
CA ARG A 119 2.45 12.21 -8.84
C ARG A 119 2.02 12.29 -10.30
N ASN A 120 0.81 11.81 -10.57
CA ASN A 120 0.16 12.03 -11.85
C ASN A 120 -0.50 13.43 -11.90
N CYS A 121 -1.06 13.80 -13.05
CA CYS A 121 -1.75 15.08 -13.26
C CYS A 121 -2.97 15.31 -12.34
N THR A 122 -3.49 14.26 -11.70
CA THR A 122 -4.58 14.34 -10.71
C THR A 122 -4.08 14.37 -9.26
N GLY A 123 -2.76 14.46 -9.05
CA GLY A 123 -2.14 14.51 -7.73
C GLY A 123 -1.96 13.15 -7.03
N LYS A 124 -2.38 12.05 -7.66
CA LYS A 124 -2.22 10.69 -7.11
C LYS A 124 -0.78 10.20 -7.27
N ILE A 125 -0.25 9.57 -6.23
CA ILE A 125 1.09 8.97 -6.23
C ILE A 125 1.13 7.81 -7.22
N ILE A 126 2.20 7.77 -8.04
CA ILE A 126 2.43 6.73 -9.04
C ILE A 126 3.26 5.61 -8.40
N ARG A 127 2.73 4.39 -8.45
CA ARG A 127 3.33 3.16 -7.87
C ARG A 127 3.94 2.23 -8.94
N LYS A 128 4.78 2.77 -9.84
CA LYS A 128 5.40 2.00 -10.93
C LYS A 128 6.89 1.81 -10.73
#